data_AF-B7PXL6-F1
#
_entry.id   AF-B7PXL6-F1
#
_cell.length_a   1.000
_cell.length_b   1.000
_cell.length_c   1.000
_cell.angle_alpha   90.00
_cell.angle_beta   90.00
_cell.angle_gamma   90.00
#
_symmetry.space_group_name_H-M   'P 1'
#
loop_
_entity.id
_entity.type
_entity.pdbx_description
1 polymer ?
#
loop_
_entity_poly.entity_id
_entity_poly.type
_entity_poly.pdbx_seq_one_letter_code
_entity_poly.pdbx_strand_id
1 'polypeptide(L)'
;MLRLRVEQTLRANVLEKEVWKNATQFKWTGFKDEETRTIFRRLSVLGTAILPEDERTELVKIISDMDSNHGGGKICPFVRKTNTSDECNVPLEPTIKNTLQDSRNYDELLYVWNEWRKVAGKPVKAKYFRYVELQNEAAKLNVITHVGQQNMTAKDMFLLSEEFFTSLGLPPMPKSFWEKSVLEKPTNREIICHASAWDFCGTSDVRIKQCTQVKMDDLIVVHHEMGHVEYFLKYAKQPYFFRNGANPGFHEAIGDTMALSVATPKHLKAIGLLEEGAEDEETDINYLYSIALDKVAVIPSVYIYDLWRWNVFKGKYKPENYNKGWWDLL
;
A
#
# COMPACT_ATOMS: atom_id res chain seq x y z
N MET A 1 19.84 17.74 8.89
CA MET A 1 19.01 17.13 7.82
C MET A 1 17.56 16.95 8.27
N LEU A 2 17.25 16.11 9.27
CA LEU A 2 15.88 15.78 9.73
C LEU A 2 14.92 16.98 9.87
N ARG A 3 15.32 18.03 10.61
CA ARG A 3 14.52 19.27 10.77
C ARG A 3 14.08 19.89 9.43
N LEU A 4 14.93 19.84 8.40
CA LEU A 4 14.62 20.35 7.07
C LEU A 4 13.61 19.45 6.35
N ARG A 5 13.69 18.12 6.49
CA ARG A 5 12.67 17.19 5.95
C ARG A 5 11.31 17.50 6.57
N VAL A 6 11.22 17.59 7.90
CA VAL A 6 9.99 17.94 8.62
C VAL A 6 9.42 19.28 8.16
N GLU A 7 10.26 20.30 8.03
CA GLU A 7 9.83 21.64 7.59
C GLU A 7 9.32 21.65 6.13
N GLN A 8 10.01 20.98 5.21
CA GLN A 8 9.58 20.89 3.81
C GLN A 8 8.30 20.08 3.65
N THR A 9 8.13 18.98 4.38
CA THR A 9 6.86 18.23 4.42
C THR A 9 5.72 19.10 4.94
N LEU A 10 5.91 19.86 6.03
CA LEU A 10 4.86 20.74 6.54
C LEU A 10 4.53 21.89 5.57
N ARG A 11 5.51 22.44 4.83
CA ARG A 11 5.27 23.40 3.74
C ARG A 11 4.47 22.78 2.58
N ALA A 12 4.81 21.55 2.17
CA ALA A 12 4.06 20.82 1.14
C ALA A 12 2.61 20.58 1.58
N ASN A 13 2.38 20.12 2.81
CA ASN A 13 1.05 19.90 3.38
C ASN A 13 0.19 21.18 3.52
N VAL A 14 0.78 22.38 3.40
CA VAL A 14 0.05 23.66 3.30
C VAL A 14 -0.37 23.90 1.85
N LEU A 15 0.53 23.72 0.88
CA LEU A 15 0.20 23.81 -0.55
C LEU A 15 -0.89 22.81 -0.93
N GLU A 16 -0.82 21.57 -0.43
CA GLU A 16 -1.85 20.55 -0.62
C GLU A 16 -3.21 20.99 -0.06
N LYS A 17 -3.27 21.63 1.13
CA LYS A 17 -4.52 22.19 1.66
C LYS A 17 -5.09 23.29 0.77
N GLU A 18 -4.29 24.20 0.23
CA GLU A 18 -4.80 25.26 -0.66
C GLU A 18 -5.24 24.72 -2.04
N VAL A 19 -4.49 23.77 -2.61
CA VAL A 19 -4.88 23.10 -3.87
C VAL A 19 -6.18 22.31 -3.67
N TRP A 20 -6.31 21.55 -2.58
CA TRP A 20 -7.52 20.81 -2.23
C TRP A 20 -8.73 21.74 -2.03
N LYS A 21 -8.59 22.81 -1.24
CA LYS A 21 -9.66 23.81 -1.03
C LYS A 21 -10.20 24.37 -2.34
N ASN A 22 -9.33 24.57 -3.33
CA ASN A 22 -9.72 25.06 -4.64
C ASN A 22 -10.36 23.95 -5.49
N ALA A 23 -9.82 22.73 -5.47
CA ALA A 23 -10.36 21.60 -6.22
C ALA A 23 -11.76 21.17 -5.74
N THR A 24 -12.03 21.17 -4.43
CA THR A 24 -13.33 20.73 -3.86
C THR A 24 -14.47 21.74 -4.00
N GLN A 25 -14.21 22.97 -4.46
CA GLN A 25 -15.27 23.92 -4.83
C GLN A 25 -16.02 23.52 -6.11
N PHE A 26 -15.47 22.61 -6.92
CA PHE A 26 -16.06 22.17 -8.19
C PHE A 26 -16.78 20.82 -8.01
N LYS A 27 -17.97 20.64 -8.59
CA LYS A 27 -18.60 19.30 -8.72
C LYS A 27 -17.95 18.51 -9.87
N TRP A 28 -16.69 18.14 -9.67
CA TRP A 28 -15.83 17.50 -10.67
C TRP A 28 -16.29 16.11 -11.10
N THR A 29 -17.10 15.41 -10.30
CA THR A 29 -17.76 14.14 -10.69
C THR A 29 -18.66 14.29 -11.92
N GLY A 30 -19.15 15.51 -12.20
CA GLY A 30 -19.93 15.85 -13.39
C GLY A 30 -19.09 16.31 -14.60
N PHE A 31 -17.76 16.29 -14.52
CA PHE A 31 -16.90 16.68 -15.63
C PHE A 31 -16.94 15.61 -16.75
N LYS A 32 -17.12 16.07 -17.98
CA LYS A 32 -17.19 15.20 -19.18
C LYS A 32 -15.84 14.66 -19.62
N ASP A 33 -14.76 15.33 -19.23
CA ASP A 33 -13.40 14.95 -19.57
C ASP A 33 -12.82 14.04 -18.46
N GLU A 34 -12.41 12.84 -18.85
CA GLU A 34 -11.98 11.80 -17.91
C GLU A 34 -10.63 12.11 -17.25
N GLU A 35 -9.71 12.75 -17.98
CA GLU A 35 -8.40 13.17 -17.45
C GLU A 35 -8.58 14.26 -16.38
N THR A 36 -9.30 15.33 -16.70
CA THR A 36 -9.62 16.42 -15.77
C THR A 36 -10.38 15.89 -14.54
N ARG A 37 -11.37 15.01 -14.74
CA ARG A 37 -12.09 14.34 -13.64
C ARG A 37 -11.15 13.53 -12.74
N THR A 38 -10.26 12.72 -13.32
CA THR A 38 -9.29 11.91 -12.59
C THR A 38 -8.28 12.76 -11.82
N ILE A 39 -7.83 13.89 -12.40
CA ILE A 39 -6.98 14.88 -11.71
C ILE A 39 -7.72 15.46 -10.51
N PHE A 40 -8.93 15.99 -10.70
CA PHE A 40 -9.69 16.59 -9.60
C PHE A 40 -10.03 15.58 -8.50
N ARG A 41 -10.35 14.33 -8.84
CA ARG A 41 -10.53 13.28 -7.82
C ARG A 41 -9.27 13.09 -6.97
N ARG A 42 -8.07 13.03 -7.59
CA ARG A 42 -6.80 12.97 -6.84
C ARG A 42 -6.62 14.20 -5.95
N LEU A 43 -6.89 15.40 -6.46
CA LEU A 43 -6.80 16.65 -5.69
C LEU A 43 -7.85 16.79 -4.58
N SER A 44 -8.95 16.03 -4.64
CA SER A 44 -10.02 16.03 -3.63
C SER A 44 -9.73 15.16 -2.40
N VAL A 45 -8.59 14.45 -2.37
CA VAL A 45 -8.13 13.62 -1.25
C VAL A 45 -6.83 14.20 -0.69
N LEU A 46 -6.86 14.63 0.57
CA LEU A 46 -5.73 15.27 1.26
C LEU A 46 -4.74 14.28 1.88
N GLY A 47 -5.11 13.01 2.06
CA GLY A 47 -4.30 12.05 2.79
C GLY A 47 -3.97 12.56 4.20
N THR A 48 -2.72 12.39 4.65
CA THR A 48 -2.27 12.82 5.97
C THR A 48 -2.27 14.33 6.17
N ALA A 49 -2.31 15.13 5.10
CA ALA A 49 -2.39 16.59 5.24
C ALA A 49 -3.70 17.03 5.88
N ILE A 50 -4.80 16.26 5.80
CA ILE A 50 -6.13 16.68 6.31
C ILE A 50 -6.15 16.96 7.81
N LEU A 51 -5.28 16.30 8.58
CA LEU A 51 -5.21 16.36 10.04
C LEU A 51 -5.14 17.82 10.58
N PRO A 52 -5.57 18.02 11.84
CA PRO A 52 -5.22 19.21 12.63
C PRO A 52 -3.73 19.54 12.56
N GLU A 53 -3.35 20.81 12.68
CA GLU A 53 -1.96 21.23 12.44
C GLU A 53 -0.97 20.63 13.44
N ASP A 54 -1.38 20.50 14.70
CA ASP A 54 -0.66 19.84 15.78
C ASP A 54 -0.50 18.34 15.53
N GLU A 55 -1.59 17.61 15.26
CA GLU A 55 -1.57 16.16 14.96
C GLU A 55 -0.78 15.83 13.68
N ARG A 56 -0.92 16.66 12.64
CA ARG A 56 -0.13 16.59 11.40
C ARG A 56 1.37 16.79 11.68
N THR A 57 1.69 17.74 12.56
CA THR A 57 3.07 18.01 12.99
C THR A 57 3.63 16.89 13.87
N GLU A 58 2.79 16.28 14.70
CA GLU A 58 3.11 15.07 15.48
C GLU A 58 3.44 13.91 14.54
N LEU A 59 2.58 13.62 13.55
CA LEU A 59 2.76 12.54 12.58
C LEU A 59 4.06 12.68 11.78
N VAL A 60 4.35 13.88 11.24
CA VAL A 60 5.57 14.13 10.47
C VAL A 60 6.84 13.99 11.34
N LYS A 61 6.79 14.40 12.62
CA LYS A 61 7.88 14.14 13.59
C LYS A 61 8.02 12.65 13.89
N ILE A 62 6.92 11.95 14.16
CA ILE A 62 6.90 10.50 14.44
C ILE A 62 7.53 9.70 13.29
N ILE A 63 7.18 10.01 12.04
CA ILE A 63 7.79 9.38 10.85
C ILE A 63 9.29 9.69 10.80
N SER A 64 9.68 10.96 10.91
CA SER A 64 11.09 11.38 10.89
C SER A 64 11.94 10.77 12.02
N ASP A 65 11.34 10.54 13.19
CA ASP A 65 12.00 9.91 14.34
C ASP A 65 12.15 8.40 14.16
N MET A 66 11.16 7.72 13.56
CA MET A 66 11.24 6.28 13.25
C MET A 66 12.27 6.02 12.14
N ASP A 67 12.26 6.84 11.07
CA ASP A 67 13.30 6.86 10.02
C ASP A 67 14.70 7.00 10.65
N SER A 68 14.87 7.99 11.53
CA SER A 68 16.16 8.26 12.16
C SER A 68 16.60 7.18 13.15
N ASN A 69 15.66 6.51 13.84
CA ASN A 69 15.99 5.40 14.73
C ASN A 69 16.44 4.16 13.94
N HIS A 70 15.81 3.89 12.79
CA HIS A 70 16.20 2.79 11.92
C HIS A 70 17.53 3.06 11.21
N GLY A 71 17.71 4.24 10.61
CA GLY A 71 18.94 4.59 9.89
C GLY A 71 20.15 4.91 10.79
N GLY A 72 19.92 5.36 12.02
CA GLY A 72 20.97 5.71 12.99
C GLY A 72 21.28 4.63 14.04
N GLY A 73 20.54 3.52 14.05
CA GLY A 73 20.67 2.46 15.05
C GLY A 73 22.04 1.77 15.01
N LYS A 74 22.59 1.48 16.20
CA LYS A 74 23.88 0.82 16.38
C LYS A 74 23.84 -0.17 17.54
N ILE A 75 24.47 -1.34 17.37
CA ILE A 75 24.59 -2.38 18.41
C ILE A 75 26.01 -2.44 18.99
N CYS A 76 26.18 -3.20 20.06
CA CYS A 76 27.51 -3.51 20.60
C CYS A 76 28.18 -4.64 19.79
N PRO A 77 29.52 -4.76 19.80
CA PRO A 77 30.21 -5.91 19.20
C PRO A 77 29.82 -7.24 19.86
N PHE A 78 29.68 -8.29 19.06
CA PHE A 78 29.43 -9.66 19.53
C PHE A 78 30.59 -10.18 20.41
N VAL A 79 31.81 -10.15 19.87
CA VAL A 79 33.04 -10.40 20.64
C VAL A 79 33.57 -9.07 21.17
N ARG A 80 33.63 -8.94 22.49
CA ARG A 80 34.31 -7.81 23.15
C ARG A 80 35.81 -8.04 23.28
N LYS A 81 36.60 -7.03 22.97
CA LYS A 81 38.06 -7.03 23.13
C LYS A 81 38.39 -6.49 24.52
N THR A 82 39.11 -7.29 25.32
CA THR A 82 39.32 -7.04 26.76
C THR A 82 40.03 -5.74 27.11
N ASN A 83 40.71 -5.11 26.15
CA ASN A 83 41.55 -3.91 26.35
C ASN A 83 41.05 -2.66 25.60
N THR A 84 39.84 -2.68 25.03
CA THR A 84 39.22 -1.48 24.42
C THR A 84 37.92 -1.11 25.12
N SER A 85 37.65 0.20 25.20
CA SER A 85 36.31 0.71 25.48
C SER A 85 35.44 0.44 24.24
N ASP A 86 34.87 -0.76 24.17
CA ASP A 86 34.06 -1.22 23.04
C ASP A 86 32.72 -0.47 22.97
N GLU A 87 32.78 0.75 22.42
CA GLU A 87 31.61 1.57 22.15
C GLU A 87 30.64 0.81 21.24
N CYS A 88 29.33 0.91 21.55
CA CYS A 88 28.28 0.21 20.82
C CYS A 88 27.99 0.91 19.48
N ASN A 89 28.92 0.74 18.54
CA ASN A 89 29.06 1.53 17.33
C ASN A 89 28.90 0.69 16.04
N VAL A 90 28.34 -0.52 16.12
CA VAL A 90 28.15 -1.43 14.97
C VAL A 90 26.85 -1.09 14.23
N PRO A 91 26.89 -0.56 12.98
CA PRO A 91 25.70 -0.11 12.24
C PRO A 91 25.02 -1.24 11.47
N LEU A 92 23.77 -1.03 11.05
CA LEU A 92 23.06 -1.95 10.14
C LEU A 92 23.83 -2.18 8.83
N GLU A 93 24.15 -1.08 8.14
CA GLU A 93 24.83 -1.05 6.85
C GLU A 93 26.26 -0.51 7.03
N PRO A 94 27.29 -1.18 6.49
CA PRO A 94 27.27 -2.52 5.91
C PRO A 94 27.32 -3.64 6.97
N THR A 95 27.67 -3.34 8.22
CA THR A 95 28.25 -4.34 9.12
C THR A 95 27.30 -5.46 9.53
N ILE A 96 26.13 -5.17 10.11
CA ILE A 96 25.17 -6.23 10.54
C ILE A 96 24.68 -7.01 9.32
N LYS A 97 24.46 -6.35 8.18
CA LYS A 97 24.04 -7.00 6.93
C LYS A 97 25.07 -8.02 6.44
N ASN A 98 26.35 -7.64 6.36
CA ASN A 98 27.42 -8.55 5.97
C ASN A 98 27.55 -9.70 6.98
N THR A 99 27.43 -9.45 8.29
CA THR A 99 27.39 -10.53 9.30
C THR A 99 26.23 -11.50 9.04
N LEU A 100 25.02 -11.01 8.74
CA LEU A 100 23.84 -11.85 8.44
C LEU A 100 23.95 -12.60 7.10
N GLN A 101 24.71 -12.09 6.14
CA GLN A 101 24.93 -12.69 4.82
C GLN A 101 26.06 -13.73 4.83
N ASP A 102 27.19 -13.39 5.46
CA ASP A 102 28.47 -14.08 5.29
C ASP A 102 28.80 -15.00 6.48
N SER A 103 28.35 -14.69 7.70
CA SER A 103 28.66 -15.52 8.87
C SER A 103 27.93 -16.86 8.83
N ARG A 104 28.58 -17.88 9.37
CA ARG A 104 28.01 -19.22 9.61
C ARG A 104 28.04 -19.59 11.10
N ASN A 105 28.37 -18.63 11.97
CA ASN A 105 28.34 -18.80 13.42
C ASN A 105 26.93 -18.51 13.96
N TYR A 106 26.26 -19.54 14.47
CA TYR A 106 24.90 -19.44 15.01
C TYR A 106 24.77 -18.38 16.13
N ASP A 107 25.72 -18.34 17.07
CA ASP A 107 25.65 -17.42 18.21
C ASP A 107 25.84 -15.95 17.78
N GLU A 108 26.69 -15.70 16.79
CA GLU A 108 26.89 -14.38 16.21
C GLU A 108 25.64 -13.90 15.46
N LEU A 109 25.08 -14.76 14.60
CA LEU A 109 23.84 -14.50 13.86
C LEU A 109 22.69 -14.22 14.82
N LEU A 110 22.51 -15.07 15.84
CA LEU A 110 21.49 -14.91 16.88
C LEU A 110 21.68 -13.61 17.68
N TYR A 111 22.93 -13.25 18.01
CA TYR A 111 23.25 -12.03 18.73
C TYR A 111 22.86 -10.77 17.92
N VAL A 112 23.37 -10.63 16.69
CA VAL A 112 23.10 -9.41 15.89
C VAL A 112 21.62 -9.29 15.53
N TRP A 113 20.95 -10.43 15.29
CA TRP A 113 19.52 -10.49 15.00
C TRP A 113 18.65 -9.99 16.17
N ASN A 114 19.04 -10.31 17.42
CA ASN A 114 18.34 -9.89 18.63
C ASN A 114 18.66 -8.44 19.02
N GLU A 115 19.93 -8.07 19.07
CA GLU A 115 20.35 -6.72 19.45
C GLU A 115 19.87 -5.68 18.43
N TRP A 116 19.80 -6.02 17.13
CA TRP A 116 19.18 -5.14 16.14
C TRP A 116 17.70 -4.88 16.44
N ARG A 117 16.91 -5.92 16.75
CA ARG A 117 15.48 -5.76 17.10
C ARG A 117 15.29 -4.95 18.39
N LYS A 118 16.20 -5.09 19.35
CA LYS A 118 16.23 -4.34 20.61
C LYS A 118 16.56 -2.86 20.42
N VAL A 119 17.45 -2.50 19.49
CA VAL A 119 17.83 -1.10 19.20
C VAL A 119 16.90 -0.43 18.18
N ALA A 120 16.58 -1.10 17.07
CA ALA A 120 15.75 -0.54 16.02
C ALA A 120 14.24 -0.61 16.34
N GLY A 121 13.77 -1.73 16.91
CA GLY A 121 12.34 -2.01 17.11
C GLY A 121 11.77 -1.51 18.45
N LYS A 122 12.48 -1.72 19.56
CA LYS A 122 11.96 -1.36 20.90
C LYS A 122 11.67 0.15 21.07
N PRO A 123 12.53 1.10 20.61
CA PRO A 123 12.28 2.53 20.79
C PRO A 123 11.18 3.10 19.88
N VAL A 124 10.86 2.43 18.76
CA VAL A 124 9.79 2.88 17.85
C VAL A 124 8.42 2.32 18.24
N LYS A 125 8.31 1.30 19.09
CA LYS A 125 7.03 0.63 19.45
C LYS A 125 5.90 1.61 19.79
N ALA A 126 6.15 2.55 20.71
CA ALA A 126 5.14 3.53 21.11
C ALA A 126 4.83 4.57 20.01
N LYS A 127 5.84 4.98 19.23
CA LYS A 127 5.67 5.86 18.07
C LYS A 127 4.82 5.20 16.97
N TYR A 128 5.00 3.90 16.77
CA TYR A 128 4.25 3.12 15.79
C TYR A 128 2.75 3.00 16.15
N PHE A 129 2.42 2.88 17.43
CA PHE A 129 1.02 2.91 17.89
C PHE A 129 0.35 4.23 17.52
N ARG A 130 0.98 5.36 17.89
CA ARG A 130 0.47 6.71 17.60
C ARG A 130 0.45 7.04 16.10
N TYR A 131 1.42 6.50 15.33
CA TYR A 131 1.39 6.53 13.86
C TYR A 131 0.15 5.81 13.30
N VAL A 132 -0.19 4.60 13.78
CA VAL A 132 -1.39 3.87 13.33
C VAL A 132 -2.68 4.62 13.68
N GLU A 133 -2.76 5.24 14.85
CA GLU A 133 -3.89 6.12 15.24
C GLU A 133 -4.05 7.30 14.26
N LEU A 134 -2.99 8.08 14.07
CA LEU A 134 -3.00 9.29 13.23
C LEU A 134 -3.25 8.98 11.75
N GLN A 135 -2.75 7.87 11.24
CA GLN A 135 -3.03 7.40 9.88
C GLN A 135 -4.50 6.96 9.73
N ASN A 136 -5.05 6.23 10.71
CA ASN A 136 -6.45 5.84 10.70
C ASN A 136 -7.39 7.04 10.86
N GLU A 137 -7.03 8.06 11.64
CA GLU A 137 -7.84 9.27 11.77
C GLU A 137 -7.78 10.12 10.49
N ALA A 138 -6.60 10.29 9.89
CA ALA A 138 -6.48 10.92 8.57
C ALA A 138 -7.36 10.20 7.53
N ALA A 139 -7.37 8.86 7.50
CA ALA A 139 -8.19 8.08 6.59
C ALA A 139 -9.70 8.32 6.80
N LYS A 140 -10.19 8.32 8.06
CA LYS A 140 -11.59 8.65 8.39
C LYS A 140 -11.95 10.07 7.95
N LEU A 141 -11.13 11.05 8.31
CA LEU A 141 -11.37 12.45 8.01
C LEU A 141 -11.46 12.69 6.51
N ASN A 142 -10.58 12.08 5.70
CA ASN A 142 -10.67 12.20 4.23
C ASN A 142 -12.04 11.75 3.71
N VAL A 143 -12.56 10.62 4.19
CA VAL A 143 -13.89 10.12 3.80
C VAL A 143 -15.00 11.04 4.30
N ILE A 144 -15.00 11.37 5.60
CA ILE A 144 -16.06 12.17 6.23
C ILE A 144 -16.14 13.56 5.57
N THR A 145 -15.01 14.20 5.31
CA THR A 145 -14.96 15.50 4.65
C THR A 145 -15.38 15.40 3.18
N HIS A 146 -14.88 14.41 2.42
CA HIS A 146 -15.24 14.25 1.01
C HIS A 146 -16.73 13.94 0.81
N VAL A 147 -17.31 13.07 1.65
CA VAL A 147 -18.74 12.72 1.62
C VAL A 147 -19.62 13.87 2.13
N GLY A 148 -19.23 14.50 3.24
CA GLY A 148 -20.00 15.55 3.89
C GLY A 148 -20.00 16.90 3.15
N GLN A 149 -18.90 17.27 2.48
CA GLN A 149 -18.83 18.54 1.72
C GLN A 149 -19.65 18.53 0.43
N GLN A 150 -19.92 17.36 -0.15
CA GLN A 150 -20.61 17.25 -1.44
C GLN A 150 -22.13 17.01 -1.35
N ASN A 151 -22.71 16.99 -0.13
CA ASN A 151 -24.12 16.60 0.09
C ASN A 151 -24.48 15.29 -0.61
N MET A 152 -23.59 14.29 -0.55
CA MET A 152 -23.71 13.07 -1.36
C MET A 152 -24.99 12.28 -1.02
N THR A 153 -25.78 11.99 -2.05
CA THR A 153 -26.77 10.91 -1.99
C THR A 153 -26.07 9.55 -2.07
N ALA A 154 -26.76 8.44 -1.80
CA ALA A 154 -26.13 7.14 -2.05
C ALA A 154 -25.89 6.91 -3.56
N LYS A 155 -26.69 7.54 -4.44
CA LYS A 155 -26.37 7.56 -5.88
C LYS A 155 -25.02 8.23 -6.15
N ASP A 156 -24.66 9.32 -5.47
CA ASP A 156 -23.32 9.92 -5.61
C ASP A 156 -22.22 8.97 -5.11
N MET A 157 -22.48 8.11 -4.11
CA MET A 157 -21.53 7.07 -3.66
C MET A 157 -21.30 6.00 -4.72
N PHE A 158 -22.37 5.53 -5.38
CA PHE A 158 -22.25 4.64 -6.54
C PHE A 158 -21.56 5.33 -7.72
N LEU A 159 -21.79 6.62 -7.97
CA LEU A 159 -21.09 7.37 -9.03
C LEU A 159 -19.60 7.55 -8.72
N LEU A 160 -19.22 7.79 -7.46
CA LEU A 160 -17.83 7.82 -7.03
C LEU A 160 -17.13 6.46 -7.24
N SER A 161 -17.87 5.36 -7.04
CA SER A 161 -17.37 4.00 -7.30
C SER A 161 -17.31 3.68 -8.81
N GLU A 162 -18.28 4.09 -9.61
CA GLU A 162 -18.19 4.07 -11.09
C GLU A 162 -16.96 4.86 -11.55
N GLU A 163 -16.66 5.99 -10.92
CA GLU A 163 -15.48 6.79 -11.26
C GLU A 163 -14.16 6.15 -10.84
N PHE A 164 -14.11 5.50 -9.67
CA PHE A 164 -12.98 4.69 -9.24
C PHE A 164 -12.69 3.60 -10.30
N PHE A 165 -13.70 2.81 -10.65
CA PHE A 165 -13.52 1.70 -11.59
C PHE A 165 -13.24 2.18 -13.02
N THR A 166 -13.97 3.17 -13.54
CA THR A 166 -13.69 3.72 -14.88
C THR A 166 -12.27 4.25 -15.03
N SER A 167 -11.73 4.93 -14.01
CA SER A 167 -10.34 5.39 -14.03
C SER A 167 -9.26 4.28 -13.98
N LEU A 168 -9.64 3.02 -13.74
CA LEU A 168 -8.81 1.83 -13.95
C LEU A 168 -8.94 1.32 -15.41
N GLY A 169 -9.52 2.13 -16.30
CA GLY A 169 -9.83 1.83 -17.69
C GLY A 169 -11.02 0.89 -17.87
N LEU A 170 -11.91 0.75 -16.87
CA LEU A 170 -13.10 -0.12 -16.90
C LEU A 170 -14.31 0.64 -17.49
N PRO A 171 -15.32 -0.02 -18.10
CA PRO A 171 -16.43 0.66 -18.76
C PRO A 171 -17.46 1.20 -17.75
N PRO A 172 -18.00 2.43 -17.94
CA PRO A 172 -19.04 2.96 -17.06
C PRO A 172 -20.27 2.06 -17.04
N MET A 173 -21.04 2.12 -15.95
CA MET A 173 -22.19 1.25 -15.77
C MET A 173 -23.24 1.50 -16.87
N PRO A 174 -23.80 0.44 -17.46
CA PRO A 174 -24.80 0.59 -18.52
C PRO A 174 -26.04 1.32 -17.98
N LYS A 175 -26.72 2.10 -18.81
CA LYS A 175 -27.89 2.91 -18.39
C LYS A 175 -28.97 2.10 -17.64
N SER A 176 -29.13 0.82 -18.00
CA SER A 176 -29.96 -0.18 -17.32
C SER A 176 -29.60 -0.41 -15.86
N PHE A 177 -28.32 -0.39 -15.47
CA PHE A 177 -27.87 -0.50 -14.08
C PHE A 177 -28.47 0.65 -13.25
N TRP A 178 -28.33 1.89 -13.74
CA TRP A 178 -28.81 3.10 -13.07
C TRP A 178 -30.33 3.21 -12.99
N GLU A 179 -31.06 2.56 -13.91
CA GLU A 179 -32.53 2.58 -13.97
C GLU A 179 -33.18 1.42 -13.20
N LYS A 180 -32.50 0.28 -13.05
CA LYS A 180 -33.09 -0.98 -12.55
C LYS A 180 -32.49 -1.46 -11.21
N SER A 181 -31.36 -0.90 -10.78
CA SER A 181 -30.77 -1.22 -9.47
C SER A 181 -31.56 -0.58 -8.32
N VAL A 182 -31.48 -1.19 -7.13
CA VAL A 182 -32.01 -0.63 -5.90
C VAL A 182 -30.82 -0.14 -5.07
N LEU A 183 -30.56 1.16 -5.13
CA LEU A 183 -29.37 1.79 -4.54
C LEU A 183 -29.64 2.41 -3.15
N GLU A 184 -30.91 2.58 -2.78
CA GLU A 184 -31.39 3.13 -1.51
C GLU A 184 -32.62 2.32 -1.03
N LYS A 185 -32.95 2.35 0.27
CA LYS A 185 -34.15 1.64 0.77
C LYS A 185 -35.42 2.34 0.22
N PRO A 186 -36.28 1.67 -0.57
CA PRO A 186 -37.51 2.24 -1.06
C PRO A 186 -38.50 2.47 0.09
N THR A 187 -39.22 3.59 0.06
CA THR A 187 -40.21 3.98 1.08
C THR A 187 -41.57 3.29 0.92
N ASN A 188 -41.84 2.70 -0.25
CA ASN A 188 -43.14 2.15 -0.63
C ASN A 188 -43.24 0.61 -0.57
N ARG A 189 -42.17 -0.09 -0.18
CA ARG A 189 -42.13 -1.56 -0.07
C ARG A 189 -41.01 -2.05 0.86
N GLU A 190 -41.24 -3.18 1.52
CA GLU A 190 -40.20 -3.92 2.23
C GLU A 190 -39.26 -4.63 1.24
N ILE A 191 -37.96 -4.72 1.57
CA ILE A 191 -36.95 -5.45 0.79
C ILE A 191 -35.87 -6.04 1.71
N ILE A 192 -35.19 -7.09 1.25
CA ILE A 192 -33.99 -7.64 1.90
C ILE A 192 -32.81 -6.68 1.65
N CYS A 193 -32.35 -6.01 2.71
CA CYS A 193 -31.35 -4.95 2.63
C CYS A 193 -29.89 -5.40 2.48
N HIS A 194 -29.56 -6.68 2.68
CA HIS A 194 -28.20 -7.20 2.48
C HIS A 194 -27.72 -6.92 1.06
N ALA A 195 -26.50 -6.38 0.91
CA ALA A 195 -25.94 -6.03 -0.39
C ALA A 195 -25.80 -7.24 -1.33
N SER A 196 -25.85 -7.01 -2.64
CA SER A 196 -25.70 -8.05 -3.67
C SER A 196 -25.67 -7.44 -5.08
N ALA A 197 -24.67 -7.81 -5.87
CA ALA A 197 -24.60 -7.64 -7.32
C ALA A 197 -25.22 -8.83 -8.08
N TRP A 198 -25.76 -8.56 -9.27
CA TRP A 198 -26.49 -9.53 -10.10
C TRP A 198 -26.15 -9.33 -11.58
N ASP A 199 -25.70 -10.41 -12.24
CA ASP A 199 -25.70 -10.56 -13.71
C ASP A 199 -27.00 -11.26 -14.14
N PHE A 200 -27.61 -10.79 -15.24
CA PHE A 200 -28.79 -11.41 -15.86
C PHE A 200 -28.46 -12.16 -17.18
N CYS A 201 -27.18 -12.21 -17.56
CA CYS A 201 -26.61 -12.93 -18.70
C CYS A 201 -27.09 -12.47 -20.09
N GLY A 202 -26.26 -12.72 -21.11
CA GLY A 202 -26.60 -12.51 -22.54
C GLY A 202 -26.78 -11.05 -22.98
N THR A 203 -26.78 -10.10 -22.06
CA THR A 203 -26.90 -8.65 -22.28
C THR A 203 -26.07 -7.91 -21.23
N SER A 204 -25.81 -6.61 -21.42
CA SER A 204 -25.24 -5.75 -20.36
C SER A 204 -26.30 -5.28 -19.35
N ASP A 205 -27.17 -6.19 -18.89
CA ASP A 205 -28.15 -5.91 -17.84
C ASP A 205 -27.64 -6.44 -16.50
N VAL A 206 -26.83 -5.62 -15.85
CA VAL A 206 -26.18 -5.87 -14.56
C VAL A 206 -26.74 -4.91 -13.51
N ARG A 207 -26.92 -5.36 -12.26
CA ARG A 207 -27.66 -4.59 -11.22
C ARG A 207 -27.12 -4.82 -9.81
N ILE A 208 -27.35 -3.86 -8.92
CA ILE A 208 -27.11 -3.97 -7.48
C ILE A 208 -28.41 -3.78 -6.69
N LYS A 209 -28.50 -4.41 -5.51
CA LYS A 209 -29.59 -4.24 -4.55
C LYS A 209 -29.02 -4.03 -3.14
N GLN A 210 -28.90 -2.79 -2.69
CA GLN A 210 -28.37 -2.38 -1.38
C GLN A 210 -29.26 -1.29 -0.76
N CYS A 211 -29.45 -1.31 0.57
CA CYS A 211 -30.13 -0.25 1.32
C CYS A 211 -29.11 0.81 1.81
N THR A 212 -28.38 1.42 0.87
CA THR A 212 -27.18 2.21 1.18
C THR A 212 -27.46 3.40 2.09
N GLN A 213 -26.62 3.58 3.11
CA GLN A 213 -26.57 4.75 3.98
C GLN A 213 -25.32 5.60 3.67
N VAL A 214 -25.41 6.92 3.84
CA VAL A 214 -24.32 7.86 3.54
C VAL A 214 -23.26 7.83 4.66
N LYS A 215 -22.39 6.80 4.64
CA LYS A 215 -21.31 6.55 5.62
C LYS A 215 -20.19 5.68 5.02
N MET A 216 -19.04 5.60 5.70
CA MET A 216 -17.86 4.88 5.19
C MET A 216 -18.09 3.37 5.00
N ASP A 217 -18.70 2.67 5.97
CA ASP A 217 -18.90 1.21 5.88
C ASP A 217 -19.67 0.84 4.60
N ASP A 218 -20.72 1.58 4.30
CA ASP A 218 -21.55 1.41 3.11
C ASP A 218 -20.83 1.86 1.83
N LEU A 219 -19.92 2.85 1.89
CA LEU A 219 -19.07 3.22 0.76
C LEU A 219 -18.12 2.09 0.36
N ILE A 220 -17.58 1.34 1.34
CA ILE A 220 -16.74 0.16 1.10
C ILE A 220 -17.60 -0.95 0.45
N VAL A 221 -18.82 -1.17 0.94
CA VAL A 221 -19.75 -2.16 0.36
C VAL A 221 -20.16 -1.79 -1.07
N VAL A 222 -20.42 -0.51 -1.35
CA VAL A 222 -20.69 -0.02 -2.72
C VAL A 222 -19.55 -0.39 -3.68
N HIS A 223 -18.29 -0.15 -3.28
CA HIS A 223 -17.13 -0.53 -4.10
C HIS A 223 -16.97 -2.05 -4.23
N HIS A 224 -17.31 -2.84 -3.20
CA HIS A 224 -17.29 -4.30 -3.28
C HIS A 224 -18.28 -4.83 -4.32
N GLU A 225 -19.54 -4.39 -4.25
CA GLU A 225 -20.60 -4.85 -5.16
C GLU A 225 -20.37 -4.37 -6.60
N MET A 226 -19.90 -3.14 -6.79
CA MET A 226 -19.55 -2.64 -8.13
C MET A 226 -18.33 -3.34 -8.73
N GLY A 227 -17.40 -3.85 -7.90
CA GLY A 227 -16.28 -4.67 -8.36
C GLY A 227 -16.73 -5.96 -9.07
N HIS A 228 -17.80 -6.60 -8.60
CA HIS A 228 -18.40 -7.76 -9.30
C HIS A 228 -18.99 -7.34 -10.64
N VAL A 229 -19.74 -6.22 -10.67
CA VAL A 229 -20.39 -5.72 -11.88
C VAL A 229 -19.39 -5.37 -12.98
N GLU A 230 -18.31 -4.68 -12.63
CA GLU A 230 -17.22 -4.36 -13.55
C GLU A 230 -16.53 -5.61 -14.10
N TYR A 231 -16.35 -6.63 -13.27
CA TYR A 231 -15.76 -7.90 -13.70
C TYR A 231 -16.60 -8.56 -14.81
N PHE A 232 -17.93 -8.51 -14.72
CA PHE A 232 -18.85 -9.01 -15.76
C PHE A 232 -18.75 -8.20 -17.07
N LEU A 233 -18.48 -6.89 -16.99
CA LEU A 233 -18.41 -6.00 -18.15
C LEU A 233 -17.04 -6.04 -18.87
N LYS A 234 -15.93 -6.28 -18.14
CA LYS A 234 -14.59 -5.93 -18.68
C LYS A 234 -13.93 -6.95 -19.59
N TYR A 235 -14.29 -8.22 -19.53
CA TYR A 235 -13.82 -9.22 -20.52
C TYR A 235 -14.51 -9.09 -21.90
N ALA A 236 -15.37 -8.09 -22.11
CA ALA A 236 -16.20 -7.97 -23.32
C ALA A 236 -15.43 -7.64 -24.63
N LYS A 237 -14.51 -6.64 -24.61
CA LYS A 237 -13.54 -6.24 -25.68
C LYS A 237 -12.59 -5.15 -25.12
N GLN A 238 -11.29 -5.19 -25.47
CA GLN A 238 -10.22 -4.25 -25.04
C GLN A 238 -9.14 -4.19 -26.16
N PRO A 239 -8.30 -3.13 -26.34
CA PRO A 239 -7.68 -2.26 -25.32
C PRO A 239 -8.12 -0.78 -25.45
N TYR A 240 -7.37 0.34 -25.30
CA TYR A 240 -5.94 0.66 -25.57
C TYR A 240 -5.20 1.44 -24.45
N PHE A 241 -5.88 2.23 -23.62
CA PHE A 241 -5.34 3.36 -22.81
C PHE A 241 -4.36 3.02 -21.65
N PHE A 242 -3.79 1.81 -21.63
CA PHE A 242 -3.09 1.21 -20.49
C PHE A 242 -1.63 1.69 -20.26
N ARG A 243 -1.38 3.01 -20.21
CA ARG A 243 0.00 3.55 -20.16
C ARG A 243 0.33 4.36 -18.89
N ASN A 244 0.19 3.68 -17.76
CA ASN A 244 0.93 3.95 -16.53
C ASN A 244 1.43 2.60 -15.97
N GLY A 245 2.14 2.56 -14.84
CA GLY A 245 2.27 1.32 -14.08
C GLY A 245 0.86 0.85 -13.69
N ALA A 246 0.40 -0.29 -14.23
CA ALA A 246 -1.00 -0.73 -14.10
C ALA A 246 -1.44 -0.91 -12.63
N ASN A 247 -0.47 -1.16 -11.76
CA ASN A 247 -0.49 -1.00 -10.31
C ASN A 247 0.98 -0.79 -9.86
N PRO A 248 1.27 -0.51 -8.57
CA PRO A 248 2.66 -0.32 -8.12
C PRO A 248 3.59 -1.50 -8.42
N GLY A 249 3.09 -2.74 -8.33
CA GLY A 249 3.88 -3.94 -8.67
C GLY A 249 4.32 -3.99 -10.13
N PHE A 250 3.52 -3.45 -11.06
CA PHE A 250 3.93 -3.28 -12.47
C PHE A 250 5.04 -2.24 -12.68
N HIS A 251 5.25 -1.32 -11.73
CA HIS A 251 6.34 -0.34 -11.82
C HIS A 251 7.68 -1.01 -11.44
N GLU A 252 7.72 -1.67 -10.28
CA GLU A 252 8.89 -2.40 -9.79
C GLU A 252 9.27 -3.57 -10.71
N ALA A 253 8.27 -4.34 -11.19
CA ALA A 253 8.51 -5.54 -12.01
C ALA A 253 9.22 -5.25 -13.35
N ILE A 254 9.14 -4.04 -13.89
CA ILE A 254 9.87 -3.66 -15.11
C ILE A 254 11.39 -3.64 -14.83
N GLY A 255 11.81 -3.12 -13.67
CA GLY A 255 13.22 -3.14 -13.26
C GLY A 255 13.73 -4.56 -13.04
N ASP A 256 12.99 -5.35 -12.25
CA ASP A 256 13.36 -6.75 -11.95
C ASP A 256 13.38 -7.65 -13.20
N THR A 257 12.50 -7.42 -14.18
CA THR A 257 12.51 -8.16 -15.47
C THR A 257 13.78 -7.91 -16.27
N MET A 258 14.31 -6.68 -16.24
CA MET A 258 15.60 -6.37 -16.87
C MET A 258 16.76 -6.97 -16.07
N ALA A 259 16.70 -6.90 -14.74
CA ALA A 259 17.71 -7.51 -13.87
C ALA A 259 17.83 -9.04 -14.06
N LEU A 260 16.70 -9.75 -14.21
CA LEU A 260 16.68 -11.18 -14.52
C LEU A 260 17.40 -11.53 -15.84
N SER A 261 17.36 -10.62 -16.82
CA SER A 261 18.04 -10.82 -18.11
C SER A 261 19.56 -10.59 -17.99
N VAL A 262 19.96 -9.55 -17.25
CA VAL A 262 21.37 -9.23 -16.95
C VAL A 262 22.03 -10.29 -16.07
N ALA A 263 21.29 -10.92 -15.16
CA ALA A 263 21.79 -11.95 -14.26
C ALA A 263 22.11 -13.29 -14.93
N THR A 264 21.70 -13.52 -16.19
CA THR A 264 21.92 -14.80 -16.87
C THR A 264 23.41 -15.09 -17.09
N PRO A 265 23.88 -16.35 -16.90
CA PRO A 265 25.28 -16.72 -17.14
C PRO A 265 25.78 -16.31 -18.55
N LYS A 266 24.91 -16.48 -19.55
CA LYS A 266 25.13 -16.07 -20.94
C LYS A 266 25.36 -14.56 -21.12
N HIS A 267 24.64 -13.71 -20.38
CA HIS A 267 24.88 -12.26 -20.41
C HIS A 267 26.19 -11.92 -19.72
N LEU A 268 26.43 -12.46 -18.51
CA LEU A 268 27.65 -12.23 -17.73
C LEU A 268 28.92 -12.65 -18.49
N LYS A 269 28.87 -13.78 -19.20
CA LYS A 269 29.94 -14.23 -20.11
C LYS A 269 30.17 -13.24 -21.26
N ALA A 270 29.10 -12.76 -21.91
CA ALA A 270 29.19 -11.81 -23.03
C ALA A 270 29.79 -10.45 -22.64
N ILE A 271 29.76 -10.08 -21.37
CA ILE A 271 30.41 -8.86 -20.82
C ILE A 271 31.72 -9.14 -20.07
N GLY A 272 32.23 -10.37 -20.10
CA GLY A 272 33.52 -10.75 -19.51
C GLY A 272 33.54 -10.84 -17.98
N LEU A 273 32.38 -11.03 -17.34
CA LEU A 273 32.25 -11.23 -15.88
C LEU A 273 32.10 -12.71 -15.47
N LEU A 274 32.12 -13.64 -16.44
CA LEU A 274 32.10 -15.09 -16.23
C LEU A 274 33.09 -15.74 -17.20
N GLU A 275 33.81 -16.77 -16.74
CA GLU A 275 34.82 -17.48 -17.54
C GLU A 275 34.18 -18.40 -18.60
N GLU A 276 35.00 -18.96 -19.51
CA GLU A 276 34.53 -19.84 -20.58
C GLU A 276 34.25 -21.29 -20.12
N GLY A 277 33.28 -21.45 -19.21
CA GLY A 277 32.74 -22.74 -18.78
C GLY A 277 31.73 -22.59 -17.63
N ALA A 278 30.59 -23.27 -17.59
CA ALA A 278 29.99 -24.17 -18.57
C ALA A 278 28.52 -23.77 -18.83
N GLU A 279 28.03 -23.98 -20.06
CA GLU A 279 26.58 -23.96 -20.35
C GLU A 279 26.09 -25.42 -20.28
N ASP A 280 25.98 -25.96 -19.05
CA ASP A 280 25.55 -27.33 -18.76
C ASP A 280 24.43 -27.41 -17.70
N GLU A 281 23.81 -28.59 -17.58
CA GLU A 281 22.64 -28.80 -16.73
C GLU A 281 22.95 -28.58 -15.24
N GLU A 282 24.16 -28.89 -14.78
CA GLU A 282 24.59 -28.61 -13.41
C GLU A 282 24.71 -27.10 -13.15
N THR A 283 25.27 -26.33 -14.09
CA THR A 283 25.37 -24.86 -13.97
C THR A 283 24.01 -24.19 -14.05
N ASP A 284 23.12 -24.65 -14.93
CA ASP A 284 21.74 -24.16 -15.02
C ASP A 284 20.93 -24.45 -13.73
N ILE A 285 21.06 -25.65 -13.15
CA ILE A 285 20.42 -25.99 -11.85
C ILE A 285 20.95 -25.07 -10.74
N ASN A 286 22.26 -24.84 -10.67
CA ASN A 286 22.86 -23.94 -9.68
C ASN A 286 22.38 -22.48 -9.84
N TYR A 287 22.27 -21.99 -11.08
CA TYR A 287 21.72 -20.67 -11.38
C TYR A 287 20.24 -20.56 -11.00
N LEU A 288 19.40 -21.51 -11.40
CA LEU A 288 17.97 -21.54 -11.07
C LEU A 288 17.73 -21.63 -9.56
N TYR A 289 18.56 -22.39 -8.83
CA TYR A 289 18.50 -22.46 -7.37
C TYR A 289 18.87 -21.12 -6.71
N SER A 290 19.91 -20.44 -7.20
CA SER A 290 20.28 -19.09 -6.75
C SER A 290 19.14 -18.07 -6.94
N ILE A 291 18.51 -18.07 -8.13
CA ILE A 291 17.35 -17.21 -8.42
C ILE A 291 16.14 -17.57 -7.54
N ALA A 292 15.91 -18.85 -7.24
CA ALA A 292 14.82 -19.28 -6.35
C ALA A 292 15.02 -18.82 -4.90
N LEU A 293 16.26 -18.79 -4.40
CA LEU A 293 16.57 -18.29 -3.05
C LEU A 293 16.31 -16.78 -2.88
N ASP A 294 16.46 -15.98 -3.93
CA ASP A 294 16.06 -14.56 -3.91
C ASP A 294 14.55 -14.39 -4.18
N LYS A 295 14.07 -14.90 -5.31
CA LYS A 295 12.73 -14.56 -5.85
C LYS A 295 11.58 -15.39 -5.30
N VAL A 296 11.80 -16.63 -4.85
CA VAL A 296 10.73 -17.52 -4.36
C VAL A 296 10.68 -17.52 -2.83
N ALA A 297 11.81 -17.61 -2.14
CA ALA A 297 11.86 -17.65 -0.68
C ALA A 297 11.35 -16.36 -0.01
N VAL A 298 11.37 -15.22 -0.72
CA VAL A 298 10.87 -13.93 -0.22
C VAL A 298 9.34 -13.80 -0.27
N ILE A 299 8.64 -14.60 -1.12
CA ILE A 299 7.20 -14.46 -1.38
C ILE A 299 6.33 -14.60 -0.11
N PRO A 300 6.53 -15.62 0.77
CA PRO A 300 5.77 -15.73 2.01
C PRO A 300 5.99 -14.51 2.90
N SER A 301 7.24 -14.04 3.01
CA SER A 301 7.62 -12.90 3.85
C SER A 301 6.89 -11.62 3.44
N VAL A 302 6.92 -11.23 2.16
CA VAL A 302 6.24 -10.00 1.72
C VAL A 302 4.72 -10.07 1.88
N TYR A 303 4.12 -11.25 1.71
CA TYR A 303 2.70 -11.46 1.98
C TYR A 303 2.36 -11.30 3.48
N ILE A 304 3.18 -11.88 4.36
CA ILE A 304 3.03 -11.76 5.82
C ILE A 304 3.15 -10.31 6.27
N TYR A 305 4.07 -9.54 5.69
CA TYR A 305 4.30 -8.13 6.05
C TYR A 305 3.03 -7.28 5.88
N ASP A 306 2.38 -7.36 4.72
CA ASP A 306 1.17 -6.58 4.44
C ASP A 306 -0.09 -7.19 5.07
N LEU A 307 -0.20 -8.53 5.16
CA LEU A 307 -1.27 -9.17 5.92
C LEU A 307 -1.27 -8.74 7.40
N TRP A 308 -0.09 -8.64 8.02
CA TRP A 308 0.06 -8.12 9.38
C TRP A 308 -0.33 -6.64 9.45
N ARG A 309 0.17 -5.78 8.55
CA ARG A 309 -0.18 -4.35 8.49
C ARG A 309 -1.68 -4.14 8.33
N TRP A 310 -2.35 -4.88 7.43
CA TRP A 310 -3.80 -4.80 7.25
C TRP A 310 -4.56 -5.22 8.52
N ASN A 311 -4.11 -6.26 9.22
CA ASN A 311 -4.70 -6.70 10.48
C ASN A 311 -4.47 -5.68 11.62
N VAL A 312 -3.36 -4.92 11.59
CA VAL A 312 -3.10 -3.78 12.48
C VAL A 312 -4.02 -2.60 12.17
N PHE A 313 -4.07 -2.11 10.93
CA PHE A 313 -4.88 -0.93 10.56
C PHE A 313 -6.39 -1.18 10.71
N LYS A 314 -6.87 -2.40 10.39
CA LYS A 314 -8.26 -2.85 10.66
C LYS A 314 -8.55 -3.09 12.15
N GLY A 315 -7.57 -2.93 13.04
CA GLY A 315 -7.76 -3.06 14.49
C GLY A 315 -8.02 -4.48 14.99
N LYS A 316 -7.76 -5.52 14.17
CA LYS A 316 -7.83 -6.94 14.55
C LYS A 316 -6.73 -7.29 15.54
N TYR A 317 -5.50 -6.83 15.27
CA TYR A 317 -4.44 -6.81 16.28
C TYR A 317 -4.55 -5.53 17.10
N LYS A 318 -4.45 -5.67 18.42
CA LYS A 318 -4.35 -4.55 19.38
C LYS A 318 -2.88 -4.31 19.78
N PRO A 319 -2.47 -3.10 20.20
CA PRO A 319 -1.07 -2.72 20.41
C PRO A 319 -0.24 -3.68 21.27
N GLU A 320 -0.84 -4.24 22.31
CA GLU A 320 -0.25 -5.25 23.20
C GLU A 320 0.01 -6.59 22.50
N ASN A 321 -0.81 -6.93 21.51
CA ASN A 321 -0.76 -8.16 20.73
C ASN A 321 0.02 -8.05 19.41
N TYR A 322 0.48 -6.85 19.00
CA TYR A 322 1.17 -6.61 17.70
C TYR A 322 2.32 -7.58 17.43
N ASN A 323 3.22 -7.77 18.41
CA ASN A 323 4.36 -8.68 18.26
C ASN A 323 3.91 -10.16 18.24
N LYS A 324 2.90 -10.54 19.03
CA LYS A 324 2.37 -11.91 18.99
C LYS A 324 1.74 -12.19 17.62
N GLY A 325 0.84 -11.33 17.15
CA GLY A 325 0.18 -11.47 15.86
C GLY A 325 1.10 -11.38 14.64
N TRP A 326 2.36 -10.95 14.82
CA TRP A 326 3.43 -11.07 13.83
C TRP A 326 4.05 -12.48 13.84
N TRP A 327 4.38 -13.00 15.02
CA TRP A 327 4.92 -14.35 15.20
C TRP A 327 3.89 -15.47 14.95
N ASP A 328 2.59 -15.19 15.14
CA ASP A 328 1.50 -16.10 14.76
C ASP A 328 1.32 -16.21 13.22
N LEU A 329 2.13 -15.49 12.40
CA LEU A 329 2.08 -15.49 10.93
C LEU A 329 3.39 -15.97 10.26
N LEU A 330 4.47 -16.20 11.01
CA LEU A 330 5.80 -16.62 10.53
C LEU A 330 6.05 -18.12 10.79
#